data_AF-A0A7J7Q9I9-F1
#
_entry.id   AF-A0A7J7Q9I9-F1
#
_cell.length_a   1.000
_cell.length_b   1.000
_cell.length_c   1.000
_cell.angle_alpha   90.00
_cell.angle_beta   90.00
_cell.angle_gamma   90.00
#
_symmetry.space_group_name_H-M   'P 1'
#
loop_
_entity.id
_entity.type
_entity.pdbx_description
1 polymer ?
#
loop_
_entity_poly.entity_id
_entity_poly.type
_entity_poly.pdbx_seq_one_letter_code
_entity_poly.pdbx_strand_id
1 'polypeptide(L)'
;MSRPASTGLGALSVNGSTPPTRSGVRTGTAFRTAKAAESPMEALTHALIKKMREKFAEVSNDVASQEIIAKEVTEFMLTAGSVREEDLSHLADKIRARLTGETPNRNTLASMKRAQQQGDEWAKIYALHIKEGRELDDKAKQTAAAKAAALKQVLASQVADRAAKEQHDRQEELDYAAQERAQLREWEAAEAAKRAAEREAALRLKGDRAAQLADRNMRKRLADEKRTAEEAELAARLAYEARAEFEKEEAERKAAKEALKAFLLNNESLKAIKEAAKQQEWAADKAIMEEYATQMEKQEAARRAQVEKLKAWQAAQEREAAVRPEAKRWIDPAIVERYTREAEAAAAAEDERRKAAVKASSKVLAASLAEQLVLRETLRHAHDGEEQAAIRSLRDGVAAEQARRAAERAAEEAKKVALKAALEEQMKLNATRRVVAPMSQTEKLINKQLLEKVAQAGLGQLGAGPAGRTTTAQQQAAKSGRV
;
A
#
# COMPACT_ATOMS: atom_id res chain seq x y z
N MET A 1 32.42 -11.09 -12.82
CA MET A 1 33.48 -10.40 -12.06
C MET A 1 33.30 -10.76 -10.59
N SER A 2 33.87 -11.87 -10.16
CA SER A 2 35.22 -11.99 -9.57
C SER A 2 35.24 -11.66 -8.07
N ARG A 3 34.85 -12.67 -7.29
CA ARG A 3 35.58 -13.34 -6.18
C ARG A 3 36.11 -12.57 -4.94
N PRO A 4 36.32 -13.30 -3.80
CA PRO A 4 36.07 -12.88 -2.41
C PRO A 4 37.28 -13.10 -1.46
N ALA A 5 37.09 -12.94 -0.13
CA ALA A 5 37.73 -13.64 1.01
C ALA A 5 37.30 -12.92 2.31
N SER A 6 37.24 -13.47 3.53
CA SER A 6 37.86 -14.65 4.14
C SER A 6 37.04 -15.09 5.35
N THR A 7 36.86 -16.40 5.48
CA THR A 7 36.49 -17.14 6.69
C THR A 7 37.64 -17.16 7.70
N GLY A 8 37.31 -17.34 8.99
CA GLY A 8 38.26 -17.65 10.07
C GLY A 8 37.52 -18.13 11.32
N LEU A 9 37.41 -19.46 11.45
CA LEU A 9 36.92 -20.23 12.60
C LEU A 9 38.11 -21.05 13.15
N GLY A 10 38.19 -21.21 14.48
CA GLY A 10 39.07 -22.20 15.14
C GLY A 10 39.68 -21.64 16.43
N ALA A 11 39.05 -21.84 17.59
CA ALA A 11 39.20 -23.02 18.46
C ALA A 11 40.47 -22.96 19.34
N LEU A 12 40.28 -22.54 20.60
CA LEU A 12 41.26 -22.73 21.68
C LEU A 12 40.66 -23.65 22.73
N SER A 13 41.36 -24.76 22.94
CA SER A 13 41.04 -25.88 23.80
C SER A 13 41.36 -25.58 25.26
N VAL A 14 40.43 -26.04 26.10
CA VAL A 14 40.53 -26.55 27.48
C VAL A 14 41.94 -26.92 27.94
N ASN A 15 42.33 -26.44 29.13
CA ASN A 15 43.15 -27.19 30.08
C ASN A 15 42.77 -26.81 31.52
N GLY A 16 42.13 -27.76 32.21
CA GLY A 16 41.79 -27.69 33.63
C GLY A 16 43.00 -28.03 34.51
N SER A 17 43.09 -27.36 35.64
CA SER A 17 44.09 -27.61 36.68
C SER A 17 43.37 -27.75 38.01
N THR A 18 43.47 -28.92 38.64
CA THR A 18 43.53 -29.15 40.10
C THR A 18 43.68 -30.65 40.41
N PRO A 19 44.24 -31.02 41.59
CA PRO A 19 45.10 -32.19 41.78
C PRO A 19 44.39 -33.37 42.49
N PRO A 20 45.11 -34.49 42.72
CA PRO A 20 44.79 -35.36 43.84
C PRO A 20 45.98 -35.64 44.77
N THR A 21 45.61 -35.88 46.03
CA THR A 21 46.45 -36.28 47.15
C THR A 21 46.47 -37.81 47.32
N ARG A 22 47.60 -38.31 47.88
CA ARG A 22 47.74 -39.32 48.96
C ARG A 22 48.24 -40.75 48.64
N SER A 23 49.40 -41.03 49.26
CA SER A 23 49.93 -42.25 49.93
C SER A 23 49.96 -43.63 49.27
N GLY A 24 51.15 -44.24 49.28
CA GLY A 24 51.38 -45.69 49.28
C GLY A 24 52.83 -46.04 49.66
N VAL A 25 52.98 -46.78 50.75
CA VAL A 25 54.23 -47.27 51.37
C VAL A 25 54.79 -48.49 50.62
N ARG A 26 56.12 -48.63 50.46
CA ARG A 26 56.80 -49.95 50.61
C ARG A 26 58.33 -49.89 50.72
N THR A 27 58.79 -50.81 51.55
CA THR A 27 60.10 -51.26 52.05
C THR A 27 61.18 -51.59 51.02
N GLY A 28 62.45 -51.45 51.42
CA GLY A 28 63.60 -52.07 50.75
C GLY A 28 64.92 -51.89 51.50
N THR A 29 65.21 -52.77 52.45
CA THR A 29 66.56 -53.05 52.98
C THR A 29 67.23 -54.10 52.10
N ALA A 30 68.47 -53.86 51.65
CA ALA A 30 69.41 -54.92 51.26
C ALA A 30 70.85 -54.44 51.36
N PHE A 31 71.67 -55.31 51.96
CA PHE A 31 73.08 -55.18 52.35
C PHE A 31 73.95 -56.06 51.42
N ARG A 32 75.28 -55.84 51.46
CA ARG A 32 76.43 -56.69 51.00
C ARG A 32 77.04 -56.31 49.62
N THR A 33 78.36 -56.32 49.39
CA THR A 33 79.57 -56.82 50.10
C THR A 33 80.85 -56.31 49.40
N ALA A 34 81.92 -56.00 50.15
CA ALA A 34 83.31 -56.07 49.69
C ALA A 34 84.27 -56.32 50.88
N LYS A 35 85.43 -56.91 50.60
CA LYS A 35 86.18 -57.86 51.44
C LYS A 35 87.45 -57.26 52.07
N ALA A 36 87.65 -57.56 53.36
CA ALA A 36 88.89 -57.70 54.14
C ALA A 36 89.91 -56.54 54.20
N ALA A 37 89.73 -55.67 55.19
CA ALA A 37 90.83 -55.27 56.07
C ALA A 37 90.51 -55.91 57.44
N GLU A 38 91.47 -56.61 58.06
CA GLU A 38 91.31 -57.14 59.42
C GLU A 38 90.90 -55.98 60.34
N SER A 39 89.76 -56.12 61.00
CA SER A 39 89.23 -55.06 61.86
C SER A 39 90.16 -54.90 63.07
N PRO A 40 90.50 -53.67 63.53
CA PRO A 40 91.30 -53.48 64.74
C PRO A 40 90.70 -54.17 65.97
N MET A 41 89.38 -54.44 65.96
CA MET A 41 88.70 -55.26 66.98
C MET A 41 89.10 -56.74 66.93
N GLU A 42 89.32 -57.33 65.75
CA GLU A 42 89.75 -58.72 65.62
C GLU A 42 91.17 -58.91 66.15
N ALA A 43 92.08 -57.97 65.84
CA ALA A 43 93.44 -57.97 66.37
C ALA A 43 93.46 -57.85 67.91
N LEU A 44 92.62 -56.97 68.48
CA LEU A 44 92.50 -56.81 69.93
C LEU A 44 91.87 -58.03 70.62
N THR A 45 90.90 -58.67 69.95
CA THR A 45 90.29 -59.92 70.41
C THR A 45 91.32 -61.04 70.44
N HIS A 46 92.15 -61.20 69.39
CA HIS A 46 93.25 -62.17 69.38
C HIS A 46 94.31 -61.90 70.46
N ALA A 47 94.65 -60.63 70.70
CA ALA A 47 95.58 -60.25 71.77
C ALA A 47 95.03 -60.57 73.17
N LEU A 48 93.73 -60.33 73.40
CA LEU A 48 93.08 -60.62 74.67
C LEU A 48 92.90 -62.13 74.90
N ILE A 49 92.58 -62.90 73.85
CA ILE A 49 92.56 -64.36 73.90
C ILE A 49 93.94 -64.89 74.30
N LYS A 50 95.02 -64.37 73.70
CA LYS A 50 96.38 -64.78 74.05
C LYS A 50 96.71 -64.47 75.51
N LYS A 51 96.38 -63.26 75.98
CA LYS A 51 96.63 -62.83 77.37
C LYS A 51 95.83 -63.66 78.39
N MET A 52 94.58 -64.02 78.08
CA MET A 52 93.77 -64.88 78.96
C MET A 52 94.24 -66.34 78.92
N ARG A 53 94.70 -66.86 77.77
CA ARG A 53 95.34 -68.18 77.69
C ARG A 53 96.61 -68.26 78.52
N GLU A 54 97.45 -67.23 78.48
CA GLU A 54 98.64 -67.14 79.33
C GLU A 54 98.27 -67.08 80.82
N LYS A 55 97.24 -66.30 81.19
CA LYS A 55 96.79 -66.17 82.59
C LYS A 55 96.18 -67.45 83.17
N PHE A 56 95.62 -68.32 82.33
CA PHE A 56 95.05 -69.62 82.71
C PHE A 56 95.90 -70.80 82.23
N ALA A 57 97.18 -70.60 81.90
CA ALA A 57 98.05 -71.62 81.29
C ALA A 57 98.16 -72.90 82.14
N GLU A 58 98.18 -72.78 83.48
CA GLU A 58 98.27 -73.95 84.38
C GLU A 58 97.02 -74.84 84.36
N VAL A 59 95.86 -74.31 83.96
CA VAL A 59 94.55 -75.00 83.99
C VAL A 59 94.01 -75.29 82.58
N SER A 60 94.63 -74.73 81.52
CA SER A 60 94.14 -74.79 80.12
C SER A 60 95.14 -75.46 79.15
N ASN A 61 95.70 -76.60 79.54
CA ASN A 61 96.65 -77.36 78.72
C ASN A 61 95.99 -78.20 77.60
N ASP A 62 94.66 -78.38 77.61
CA ASP A 62 93.94 -79.08 76.55
C ASP A 62 93.27 -78.11 75.55
N VAL A 63 93.01 -78.61 74.34
CA VAL A 63 92.43 -77.81 73.25
C VAL A 63 91.01 -77.31 73.61
N ALA A 64 90.25 -78.09 74.37
CA ALA A 64 88.88 -77.75 74.76
C ALA A 64 88.82 -76.55 75.72
N SER A 65 89.73 -76.47 76.68
CA SER A 65 89.85 -75.38 77.65
C SER A 65 90.33 -74.09 76.96
N GLN A 66 91.24 -74.21 75.98
CA GLN A 66 91.69 -73.09 75.15
C GLN A 66 90.59 -72.56 74.21
N GLU A 67 89.65 -73.42 73.80
CA GLU A 67 88.44 -73.02 73.09
C GLU A 67 87.42 -72.31 73.99
N ILE A 68 87.24 -72.74 75.24
CA ILE A 68 86.35 -72.08 76.21
C ILE A 68 86.81 -70.63 76.47
N ILE A 69 88.12 -70.44 76.68
CA ILE A 69 88.72 -69.11 76.83
C ILE A 69 88.48 -68.26 75.57
N ALA A 70 88.70 -68.84 74.38
CA ALA A 70 88.49 -68.11 73.13
C ALA A 70 87.03 -67.68 72.95
N LYS A 71 86.06 -68.58 73.21
CA LYS A 71 84.62 -68.32 73.08
C LYS A 71 84.15 -67.22 74.03
N GLU A 72 84.50 -67.29 75.32
CA GLU A 72 84.09 -66.29 76.31
C GLU A 72 84.74 -64.92 76.04
N VAL A 73 85.99 -64.87 75.57
CA VAL A 73 86.62 -63.60 75.18
C VAL A 73 85.96 -63.02 73.92
N THR A 74 85.60 -63.82 72.91
CA THR A 74 84.85 -63.32 71.75
C THR A 74 83.46 -62.82 72.12
N GLU A 75 82.74 -63.52 73.01
CA GLU A 75 81.42 -63.10 73.48
C GLU A 75 81.51 -61.80 74.28
N PHE A 76 82.55 -61.66 75.12
CA PHE A 76 82.85 -60.41 75.82
C PHE A 76 83.13 -59.26 74.86
N MET A 77 83.96 -59.46 73.83
CA MET A 77 84.27 -58.41 72.85
C MET A 77 83.07 -58.02 71.98
N LEU A 78 82.09 -58.91 71.78
CA LEU A 78 80.85 -58.62 71.07
C LEU A 78 79.85 -57.83 71.92
N THR A 79 79.89 -57.98 73.25
CA THR A 79 78.91 -57.38 74.18
C THR A 79 79.44 -56.15 74.90
N ALA A 80 80.75 -56.09 75.16
CA ALA A 80 81.39 -54.97 75.83
C ALA A 80 81.83 -53.90 74.81
N GLY A 81 81.23 -52.71 74.89
CA GLY A 81 81.63 -51.56 74.06
C GLY A 81 82.94 -50.87 74.49
N SER A 82 83.58 -51.33 75.58
CA SER A 82 84.82 -50.78 76.15
C SER A 82 85.45 -51.78 77.11
N VAL A 83 86.78 -51.96 77.08
CA VAL A 83 87.51 -52.88 77.98
C VAL A 83 88.02 -52.12 79.20
N ARG A 84 87.30 -52.17 80.33
CA ARG A 84 87.76 -51.64 81.62
C ARG A 84 88.32 -52.76 82.51
N GLU A 85 89.16 -52.41 83.47
CA GLU A 85 89.86 -53.38 84.31
C GLU A 85 88.91 -54.22 85.20
N GLU A 86 87.81 -53.62 85.65
CA GLU A 86 86.71 -54.27 86.36
C GLU A 86 86.02 -55.33 85.47
N ASP A 87 85.79 -55.00 84.20
CA ASP A 87 85.18 -55.91 83.22
C ASP A 87 86.11 -57.08 82.88
N LEU A 88 87.43 -56.85 82.86
CA LEU A 88 88.43 -57.91 82.70
C LEU A 88 88.50 -58.85 83.91
N SER A 89 88.27 -58.34 85.12
CA SER A 89 88.15 -59.18 86.31
C SER A 89 86.89 -60.05 86.27
N HIS A 90 85.76 -59.49 85.82
CA HIS A 90 84.53 -60.25 85.59
C HIS A 90 84.66 -61.29 84.48
N LEU A 91 85.35 -60.97 83.38
CA LEU A 91 85.66 -61.94 82.33
C LEU A 91 86.54 -63.07 82.86
N ALA A 92 87.56 -62.75 83.67
CA ALA A 92 88.43 -63.74 84.29
C ALA A 92 87.65 -64.64 85.27
N ASP A 93 86.73 -64.09 86.06
CA ASP A 93 85.89 -64.87 86.98
C ASP A 93 84.88 -65.74 86.22
N LYS A 94 84.34 -65.26 85.09
CA LYS A 94 83.45 -66.04 84.22
C LYS A 94 84.18 -67.18 83.52
N ILE A 95 85.40 -66.93 83.03
CA ILE A 95 86.29 -67.95 82.47
C ILE A 95 86.68 -68.96 83.55
N ARG A 96 87.05 -68.51 84.75
CA ARG A 96 87.36 -69.38 85.89
C ARG A 96 86.15 -70.26 86.24
N ALA A 97 84.96 -69.68 86.41
CA ALA A 97 83.73 -70.42 86.70
C ALA A 97 83.37 -71.46 85.64
N ARG A 98 83.65 -71.17 84.35
CA ARG A 98 83.45 -72.13 83.23
C ARG A 98 84.50 -73.22 83.18
N LEU A 99 85.74 -72.92 83.56
CA LEU A 99 86.85 -73.89 83.58
C LEU A 99 86.85 -74.78 84.84
N THR A 100 86.40 -74.26 85.98
CA THR A 100 86.38 -74.98 87.27
C THR A 100 84.99 -75.42 87.73
N GLY A 101 83.92 -74.97 87.08
CA GLY A 101 82.53 -75.40 87.33
C GLY A 101 81.83 -74.77 88.55
N GLU A 102 82.42 -73.79 89.24
CA GLU A 102 81.83 -73.18 90.44
C GLU A 102 81.12 -71.85 90.13
N THR A 103 79.85 -71.72 90.58
CA THR A 103 79.04 -70.49 90.43
C THR A 103 78.94 -69.70 91.76
N PRO A 104 79.00 -68.35 91.78
CA PRO A 104 78.86 -67.56 93.02
C PRO A 104 77.41 -67.14 93.30
N ASN A 105 76.96 -67.42 94.53
CA ASN A 105 75.62 -67.17 95.04
C ASN A 105 75.52 -65.73 95.62
N ARG A 106 74.61 -64.87 95.11
CA ARG A 106 74.34 -63.51 95.63
C ARG A 106 72.85 -63.21 95.66
N ASN A 107 72.22 -63.19 96.85
CA ASN A 107 71.27 -62.16 97.33
C ASN A 107 70.35 -62.66 98.44
N THR A 108 70.73 -62.46 99.70
CA THR A 108 69.87 -62.66 100.87
C THR A 108 69.42 -61.35 101.53
N LEU A 109 69.91 -60.18 101.10
CA LEU A 109 69.58 -58.87 101.70
C LEU A 109 68.40 -58.13 101.03
N ALA A 110 68.24 -58.25 99.71
CA ALA A 110 67.15 -57.61 98.97
C ALA A 110 65.79 -58.29 99.20
N SER A 111 65.78 -59.59 99.52
CA SER A 111 64.58 -60.32 99.92
C SER A 111 64.11 -59.91 101.31
N MET A 112 65.02 -59.71 102.27
CA MET A 112 64.66 -59.27 103.62
C MET A 112 64.09 -57.85 103.67
N LYS A 113 64.62 -56.89 102.90
CA LYS A 113 64.03 -55.52 102.83
C LYS A 113 62.67 -55.47 102.11
N ARG A 114 62.43 -56.32 101.10
CA ARG A 114 61.10 -56.43 100.47
C ARG A 114 60.06 -57.04 101.42
N ALA A 115 60.46 -58.04 102.23
CA ALA A 115 59.56 -58.62 103.22
C ALA A 115 59.13 -57.60 104.28
N GLN A 116 60.03 -56.69 104.68
CA GLN A 116 59.73 -55.64 105.66
C GLN A 116 58.82 -54.54 105.10
N GLN A 117 58.92 -54.20 103.81
CA GLN A 117 58.00 -53.26 103.14
C GLN A 117 56.62 -53.87 102.81
N GLN A 118 56.51 -55.20 102.69
CA GLN A 118 55.22 -55.88 102.49
C GLN A 118 54.35 -55.93 103.76
N GLY A 119 54.94 -55.73 104.94
CA GLY A 119 54.23 -55.65 106.22
C GLY A 119 53.83 -54.23 106.66
N ASP A 120 54.26 -53.20 105.94
CA ASP A 120 53.96 -51.80 106.28
C ASP A 120 52.67 -51.34 105.59
N GLU A 121 51.62 -51.16 106.37
CA GLU A 121 50.29 -50.75 105.89
C GLU A 121 50.32 -49.37 105.21
N TRP A 122 51.26 -48.48 105.57
CA TRP A 122 51.40 -47.17 104.92
C TRP A 122 51.94 -47.28 103.50
N ALA A 123 52.86 -48.22 103.25
CA ALA A 123 53.37 -48.48 101.91
C ALA A 123 52.28 -49.07 100.99
N LYS A 124 51.38 -49.89 101.54
CA LYS A 124 50.20 -50.41 100.82
C LYS A 124 49.21 -49.30 100.49
N ILE A 125 48.91 -48.40 101.44
CA ILE A 125 48.05 -47.23 101.20
C ILE A 125 48.66 -46.34 100.11
N TYR A 126 49.95 -46.03 100.17
CA TYR A 126 50.61 -45.21 99.14
C TYR A 126 50.59 -45.86 97.76
N ALA A 127 50.79 -47.18 97.68
CA ALA A 127 50.66 -47.93 96.43
C ALA A 127 49.22 -47.94 95.89
N LEU A 128 48.20 -47.96 96.75
CA LEU A 128 46.80 -47.78 96.36
C LEU A 128 46.54 -46.37 95.83
N HIS A 129 46.99 -45.32 96.52
CA HIS A 129 46.86 -43.94 96.04
C HIS A 129 47.54 -43.70 94.67
N ILE A 130 48.71 -44.30 94.43
CA ILE A 130 49.38 -44.24 93.12
C ILE A 130 48.55 -44.97 92.04
N LYS A 131 47.96 -46.12 92.38
CA LYS A 131 47.08 -46.86 91.46
C LYS A 131 45.82 -46.08 91.15
N GLU A 132 45.15 -45.54 92.17
CA GLU A 132 43.98 -44.67 92.01
C GLU A 132 44.29 -43.42 91.19
N GLY A 133 45.44 -42.77 91.44
CA GLY A 133 45.92 -41.64 90.64
C GLY A 133 46.14 -42.00 89.17
N ARG A 134 46.77 -43.16 88.89
CA ARG A 134 46.95 -43.66 87.51
C ARG A 134 45.62 -43.99 86.84
N GLU A 135 44.70 -44.62 87.57
CA GLU A 135 43.36 -44.92 87.05
C GLU A 135 42.57 -43.65 86.76
N LEU A 136 42.69 -42.61 87.59
CA LEU A 136 42.09 -41.30 87.35
C LEU A 136 42.72 -40.61 86.14
N ASP A 137 44.03 -40.65 85.98
CA ASP A 137 44.73 -40.10 84.81
C ASP A 137 44.36 -40.84 83.52
N ASP A 138 44.24 -42.17 83.57
CA ASP A 138 43.84 -42.97 82.42
C ASP A 138 42.36 -42.74 82.07
N LYS A 139 41.48 -42.59 83.06
CA LYS A 139 40.10 -42.13 82.85
C LYS A 139 40.05 -40.71 82.26
N ALA A 140 40.92 -39.80 82.71
CA ALA A 140 41.02 -38.44 82.16
C ALA A 140 41.51 -38.44 80.70
N LYS A 141 42.51 -39.28 80.36
CA LYS A 141 42.98 -39.46 78.98
C LYS A 141 41.92 -40.09 78.09
N GLN A 142 41.21 -41.11 78.57
CA GLN A 142 40.12 -41.74 77.83
C GLN A 142 38.98 -40.76 77.58
N THR A 143 38.58 -39.97 78.57
CA THR A 143 37.54 -38.95 78.40
C THR A 143 38.01 -37.80 77.49
N ALA A 144 39.27 -37.37 77.55
CA ALA A 144 39.84 -36.40 76.63
C ALA A 144 39.90 -36.92 75.18
N ALA A 145 40.31 -38.19 74.99
CA ALA A 145 40.32 -38.84 73.68
C ALA A 145 38.91 -39.02 73.13
N ALA A 146 37.93 -39.38 73.96
CA ALA A 146 36.52 -39.47 73.58
C ALA A 146 35.95 -38.10 73.17
N LYS A 147 36.26 -37.03 73.93
CA LYS A 147 35.87 -35.66 73.57
C LYS A 147 36.52 -35.21 72.27
N ALA A 148 37.80 -35.51 72.05
CA ALA A 148 38.49 -35.18 70.81
C ALA A 148 37.92 -35.96 69.60
N ALA A 149 37.56 -37.22 69.78
CA ALA A 149 36.90 -38.03 68.75
C ALA A 149 35.49 -37.48 68.41
N ALA A 150 34.71 -37.11 69.43
CA ALA A 150 33.40 -36.48 69.25
C ALA A 150 33.50 -35.13 68.51
N LEU A 151 34.45 -34.27 68.90
CA LEU A 151 34.72 -33.00 68.21
C LEU A 151 35.13 -33.22 66.76
N LYS A 152 35.96 -34.23 66.49
CA LYS A 152 36.36 -34.58 65.12
C LYS A 152 35.18 -35.05 64.27
N GLN A 153 34.24 -35.81 64.86
CA GLN A 153 33.01 -36.20 64.17
C GLN A 153 32.13 -34.98 63.86
N VAL A 154 31.95 -34.06 64.81
CA VAL A 154 31.17 -32.82 64.59
C VAL A 154 31.81 -31.93 63.52
N LEU A 155 33.14 -31.79 63.51
CA LEU A 155 33.83 -31.03 62.47
C LEU A 155 33.71 -31.70 61.10
N ALA A 156 33.79 -33.03 61.05
CA ALA A 156 33.60 -33.78 59.80
C ALA A 156 32.18 -33.62 59.24
N SER A 157 31.15 -33.62 60.10
CA SER A 157 29.77 -33.37 59.66
C SER A 157 29.60 -31.93 59.17
N GLN A 158 30.15 -30.93 59.87
CA GLN A 158 30.09 -29.53 59.42
C GLN A 158 30.80 -29.30 58.07
N VAL A 159 31.93 -29.96 57.83
CA VAL A 159 32.63 -29.90 56.53
C VAL A 159 31.82 -30.58 55.43
N ALA A 160 31.19 -31.73 55.73
CA ALA A 160 30.32 -32.42 54.78
C ALA A 160 29.08 -31.58 54.43
N ASP A 161 28.42 -30.98 55.42
CA ASP A 161 27.27 -30.10 55.23
C ASP A 161 27.63 -28.87 54.39
N ARG A 162 28.81 -28.28 54.63
CA ARG A 162 29.31 -27.17 53.83
C ARG A 162 29.60 -27.58 52.39
N ALA A 163 30.23 -28.73 52.17
CA ALA A 163 30.49 -29.24 50.83
C ALA A 163 29.18 -29.57 50.07
N ALA A 164 28.18 -30.10 50.76
CA ALA A 164 26.86 -30.35 50.18
C ALA A 164 26.15 -29.05 49.79
N LYS A 165 26.20 -28.01 50.63
CA LYS A 165 25.68 -26.67 50.29
C LYS A 165 26.41 -26.07 49.09
N GLU A 166 27.74 -26.10 49.07
CA GLU A 166 28.51 -25.58 47.94
C GLU A 166 28.22 -26.33 46.63
N GLN A 167 27.90 -27.63 46.68
CA GLN A 167 27.46 -28.36 45.49
C GLN A 167 26.04 -27.99 45.06
N HIS A 168 25.13 -27.80 46.02
CA HIS A 168 23.77 -27.36 45.76
C HIS A 168 23.76 -25.96 45.13
N ASP A 169 24.48 -25.00 45.71
CA ASP A 169 24.59 -23.63 45.20
C ASP A 169 25.15 -23.62 43.76
N ARG A 170 26.15 -24.46 43.47
CA ARG A 170 26.67 -24.62 42.09
C ARG A 170 25.65 -25.19 41.13
N GLN A 171 24.80 -26.12 41.57
CA GLN A 171 23.74 -26.66 40.72
C GLN A 171 22.68 -25.61 40.46
N GLU A 172 22.27 -24.84 41.48
CA GLU A 172 21.34 -23.72 41.32
C GLU A 172 21.88 -22.65 40.36
N GLU A 173 23.17 -22.30 40.45
CA GLU A 173 23.82 -21.38 39.50
C GLU A 173 23.80 -21.89 38.07
N LEU A 174 24.07 -23.19 37.85
CA LEU A 174 24.02 -23.81 36.53
C LEU A 174 22.60 -23.84 35.97
N ASP A 175 21.62 -24.18 36.80
CA ASP A 175 20.21 -24.20 36.42
C ASP A 175 19.70 -22.79 36.10
N TYR A 176 20.09 -21.80 36.90
CA TYR A 176 19.77 -20.39 36.64
C TYR A 176 20.39 -19.91 35.32
N ALA A 177 21.67 -20.20 35.08
CA ALA A 177 22.33 -19.85 33.82
C ALA A 177 21.71 -20.57 32.61
N ALA A 178 21.21 -21.80 32.79
CA ALA A 178 20.47 -22.51 31.76
C ALA A 178 19.11 -21.85 31.45
N GLN A 179 18.40 -21.40 32.49
CA GLN A 179 17.13 -20.67 32.36
C GLN A 179 17.32 -19.32 31.65
N GLU A 180 18.33 -18.53 32.03
CA GLU A 180 18.62 -17.26 31.36
C GLU A 180 18.94 -17.45 29.87
N ARG A 181 19.74 -18.47 29.54
CA ARG A 181 20.05 -18.80 28.14
C ARG A 181 18.81 -19.24 27.36
N ALA A 182 17.90 -19.97 27.99
CA ALA A 182 16.63 -20.35 27.36
C ALA A 182 15.75 -19.11 27.11
N GLN A 183 15.61 -18.22 28.09
CA GLN A 183 14.85 -16.98 27.96
C GLN A 183 15.44 -16.06 26.88
N LEU A 184 16.76 -15.94 26.80
CA LEU A 184 17.42 -15.17 25.74
C LEU A 184 17.13 -15.74 24.36
N ARG A 185 17.17 -17.06 24.19
CA ARG A 185 16.83 -17.71 22.91
C ARG A 185 15.36 -17.51 22.53
N GLU A 186 14.45 -17.61 23.50
CA GLU A 186 13.03 -17.33 23.28
C GLU A 186 12.79 -15.88 22.87
N TRP A 187 13.46 -14.94 23.54
CA TRP A 187 13.39 -13.52 23.21
C TRP A 187 13.97 -13.24 21.81
N GLU A 188 15.14 -13.79 21.47
CA GLU A 188 15.74 -13.67 20.14
C GLU A 188 14.84 -14.25 19.05
N ALA A 189 14.20 -15.40 19.31
CA ALA A 189 13.24 -16.01 18.39
C ALA A 189 11.98 -15.15 18.21
N ALA A 190 11.47 -14.54 19.29
CA ALA A 190 10.34 -13.63 19.24
C ALA A 190 10.67 -12.33 18.46
N GLU A 191 11.84 -11.75 18.68
CA GLU A 191 12.35 -10.60 17.91
C GLU A 191 12.52 -10.95 16.42
N ALA A 192 13.09 -12.11 16.11
CA ALA A 192 13.22 -12.58 14.74
C ALA A 192 11.85 -12.79 14.07
N ALA A 193 10.89 -13.38 14.77
CA ALA A 193 9.52 -13.56 14.30
C ALA A 193 8.83 -12.20 14.06
N LYS A 194 9.01 -11.23 14.96
CA LYS A 194 8.48 -9.87 14.81
C LYS A 194 9.04 -9.20 13.56
N ARG A 195 10.36 -9.25 13.34
CA ARG A 195 10.97 -8.69 12.11
C ARG A 195 10.53 -9.42 10.85
N ALA A 196 10.31 -10.73 10.92
CA ALA A 196 9.76 -11.49 9.79
C ALA A 196 8.33 -11.03 9.45
N ALA A 197 7.47 -10.87 10.46
CA ALA A 197 6.12 -10.36 10.29
C ALA A 197 6.09 -8.92 9.75
N GLU A 198 6.95 -8.03 10.24
CA GLU A 198 7.09 -6.67 9.71
C GLU A 198 7.52 -6.66 8.24
N ARG A 199 8.45 -7.54 7.85
CA ARG A 199 8.88 -7.69 6.45
C ARG A 199 7.75 -8.21 5.57
N GLU A 200 6.99 -9.21 6.03
CA GLU A 200 5.84 -9.74 5.30
C GLU A 200 4.75 -8.68 5.12
N ALA A 201 4.44 -7.92 6.18
CA ALA A 201 3.50 -6.80 6.12
C ALA A 201 3.98 -5.72 5.13
N ALA A 202 5.26 -5.37 5.14
CA ALA A 202 5.83 -4.42 4.19
C ALA A 202 5.77 -4.92 2.74
N LEU A 203 5.98 -6.23 2.51
CA LEU A 203 5.83 -6.84 1.19
C LEU A 203 4.37 -6.83 0.71
N ARG A 204 3.41 -7.15 1.59
CA ARG A 204 1.98 -7.03 1.27
C ARG A 204 1.61 -5.60 0.89
N LEU A 205 2.03 -4.62 1.68
CA LEU A 205 1.72 -3.20 1.41
C LEU A 205 2.36 -2.70 0.10
N LYS A 206 3.57 -3.17 -0.24
CA LYS A 206 4.18 -2.94 -1.55
C LYS A 206 3.38 -3.57 -2.69
N GLY A 207 2.91 -4.81 -2.50
CA GLY A 207 2.04 -5.52 -3.44
C GLY A 207 0.73 -4.77 -3.69
N ASP A 208 0.04 -4.36 -2.62
CA ASP A 208 -1.21 -3.61 -2.69
C ASP A 208 -1.02 -2.27 -3.42
N ARG A 209 0.08 -1.55 -3.11
CA ARG A 209 0.41 -0.30 -3.80
C ARG A 209 0.69 -0.52 -5.29
N ALA A 210 1.38 -1.61 -5.65
CA ALA A 210 1.61 -1.96 -7.05
C ALA A 210 0.30 -2.29 -7.77
N ALA A 211 -0.60 -3.05 -7.13
CA ALA A 211 -1.93 -3.35 -7.67
C ALA A 211 -2.79 -2.09 -7.86
N GLN A 212 -2.78 -1.17 -6.89
CA GLN A 212 -3.48 0.12 -7.01
C GLN A 212 -2.95 0.97 -8.16
N LEU A 213 -1.62 1.01 -8.35
CA LEU A 213 -1.01 1.73 -9.47
C LEU A 213 -1.35 1.08 -10.81
N ALA A 214 -1.35 -0.25 -10.89
CA ALA A 214 -1.73 -0.99 -12.08
C ALA A 214 -3.20 -0.75 -12.45
N ASP A 215 -4.11 -0.83 -11.48
CA ASP A 215 -5.55 -0.54 -11.67
C ASP A 215 -5.77 0.91 -12.11
N ARG A 216 -5.12 1.89 -11.47
CA ARG A 216 -5.18 3.29 -11.89
C ARG A 216 -4.70 3.47 -13.34
N ASN A 217 -3.59 2.84 -13.71
CA ASN A 217 -3.05 2.94 -15.07
C ASN A 217 -3.97 2.24 -16.08
N MET A 218 -4.59 1.11 -15.71
CA MET A 218 -5.57 0.42 -16.55
C MET A 218 -6.81 1.29 -16.79
N ARG A 219 -7.36 1.91 -15.75
CA ARG A 219 -8.49 2.84 -15.87
C ARG A 219 -8.17 4.04 -16.76
N LYS A 220 -6.95 4.58 -16.66
CA LYS A 220 -6.48 5.65 -17.56
C LYS A 220 -6.43 5.17 -19.01
N ARG A 221 -5.81 4.02 -19.28
CA ARG A 221 -5.76 3.43 -20.63
C ARG A 221 -7.15 3.21 -21.21
N LEU A 222 -8.08 2.63 -20.44
CA LEU A 222 -9.46 2.43 -20.88
C LEU A 222 -10.18 3.75 -21.14
N ALA A 223 -9.91 4.81 -20.36
CA ALA A 223 -10.49 6.13 -20.59
C ALA A 223 -9.92 6.78 -21.86
N ASP A 224 -8.61 6.68 -22.07
CA ASP A 224 -7.93 7.17 -23.27
C ASP A 224 -8.42 6.42 -24.51
N GLU A 225 -8.53 5.09 -24.46
CA GLU A 225 -9.07 4.26 -25.54
C GLU A 225 -10.52 4.66 -25.89
N LYS A 226 -11.39 4.82 -24.89
CA LYS A 226 -12.77 5.31 -25.11
C LYS A 226 -12.78 6.67 -25.76
N ARG A 227 -11.95 7.61 -25.27
CA ARG A 227 -11.84 8.94 -25.85
C ARG A 227 -11.37 8.87 -27.30
N THR A 228 -10.37 8.06 -27.62
CA THR A 228 -9.90 7.90 -29.01
C THR A 228 -10.96 7.26 -29.91
N ALA A 229 -11.76 6.33 -29.39
CA ALA A 229 -12.88 5.74 -30.13
C ALA A 229 -13.99 6.76 -30.38
N GLU A 230 -14.36 7.55 -29.37
CA GLU A 230 -15.33 8.64 -29.50
C GLU A 230 -14.86 9.71 -30.50
N GLU A 231 -13.58 10.11 -30.42
CA GLU A 231 -12.96 11.06 -31.38
C GLU A 231 -12.96 10.49 -32.80
N ALA A 232 -12.66 9.20 -32.98
CA ALA A 232 -12.71 8.53 -34.28
C ALA A 232 -14.13 8.43 -34.85
N GLU A 233 -15.13 8.12 -34.02
CA GLU A 233 -16.53 8.10 -34.43
C GLU A 233 -17.02 9.49 -34.85
N LEU A 234 -16.65 10.53 -34.09
CA LEU A 234 -17.02 11.91 -34.38
C LEU A 234 -16.34 12.38 -35.68
N ALA A 235 -15.05 12.06 -35.86
CA ALA A 235 -14.33 12.33 -37.10
C ALA A 235 -14.96 11.60 -38.31
N ALA A 236 -15.39 10.35 -38.14
CA ALA A 236 -16.08 9.60 -39.19
C ALA A 236 -17.44 10.22 -39.56
N ARG A 237 -18.21 10.68 -38.57
CA ARG A 237 -19.48 11.40 -38.81
C ARG A 237 -19.25 12.71 -39.55
N LEU A 238 -18.30 13.52 -39.11
CA LEU A 238 -17.96 14.78 -39.79
C LEU A 238 -17.47 14.54 -41.22
N ALA A 239 -16.67 13.48 -41.45
CA ALA A 239 -16.22 13.12 -42.78
C ALA A 239 -17.39 12.68 -43.69
N TYR A 240 -18.37 11.97 -43.13
CA TYR A 240 -19.59 11.59 -43.85
C TYR A 240 -20.46 12.82 -44.16
N GLU A 241 -20.69 13.68 -43.19
CA GLU A 241 -21.45 14.93 -43.35
C GLU A 241 -20.81 15.83 -44.41
N ALA A 242 -19.49 16.03 -44.35
CA ALA A 242 -18.75 16.80 -45.35
C ALA A 242 -18.89 16.19 -46.76
N ARG A 243 -18.79 14.86 -46.91
CA ARG A 243 -19.03 14.21 -48.21
C ARG A 243 -20.45 14.42 -48.71
N ALA A 244 -21.44 14.30 -47.83
CA ALA A 244 -22.84 14.51 -48.18
C ALA A 244 -23.12 15.97 -48.58
N GLU A 245 -22.47 16.95 -47.94
CA GLU A 245 -22.54 18.36 -48.33
C GLU A 245 -21.91 18.59 -49.71
N PHE A 246 -20.71 18.05 -49.96
CA PHE A 246 -20.09 18.13 -51.29
C PHE A 246 -20.94 17.48 -52.39
N GLU A 247 -21.56 16.33 -52.12
CA GLU A 247 -22.46 15.68 -53.07
C GLU A 247 -23.70 16.53 -53.36
N LYS A 248 -24.26 17.21 -52.35
CA LYS A 248 -25.37 18.16 -52.54
C LYS A 248 -24.95 19.37 -53.37
N GLU A 249 -23.82 19.98 -53.05
CA GLU A 249 -23.29 21.12 -53.81
C GLU A 249 -22.99 20.74 -55.27
N GLU A 250 -22.44 19.55 -55.51
CA GLU A 250 -22.25 19.04 -56.87
C GLU A 250 -23.57 18.80 -57.60
N ALA A 251 -24.58 18.26 -56.92
CA ALA A 251 -25.91 18.06 -57.48
C ALA A 251 -26.57 19.40 -57.84
N GLU A 252 -26.51 20.39 -56.96
CA GLU A 252 -26.98 21.75 -57.21
C GLU A 252 -26.23 22.41 -58.37
N ARG A 253 -24.90 22.22 -58.45
CA ARG A 253 -24.10 22.71 -59.57
C ARG A 253 -24.51 22.05 -60.90
N LYS A 254 -24.79 20.75 -60.90
CA LYS A 254 -25.29 20.03 -62.09
C LYS A 254 -26.67 20.55 -62.48
N ALA A 255 -27.59 20.68 -61.53
CA ALA A 255 -28.93 21.23 -61.75
C ALA A 255 -28.88 22.66 -62.29
N ALA A 256 -28.01 23.53 -61.75
CA ALA A 256 -27.83 24.90 -62.24
C ALA A 256 -27.29 24.93 -63.67
N LYS A 257 -26.36 24.03 -64.02
CA LYS A 257 -25.86 23.90 -65.40
C LYS A 257 -26.96 23.45 -66.36
N GLU A 258 -27.80 22.51 -65.97
CA GLU A 258 -28.93 22.04 -66.77
C GLU A 258 -30.00 23.13 -66.93
N ALA A 259 -30.32 23.85 -65.85
CA ALA A 259 -31.21 25.00 -65.89
C ALA A 259 -30.70 26.11 -66.83
N LEU A 260 -29.38 26.40 -66.80
CA LEU A 260 -28.78 27.35 -67.74
C LEU A 260 -28.89 26.88 -69.20
N LYS A 261 -28.64 25.60 -69.47
CA LYS A 261 -28.83 25.03 -70.81
C LYS A 261 -30.27 25.16 -71.28
N ALA A 262 -31.24 24.82 -70.42
CA ALA A 262 -32.66 24.94 -70.73
C ALA A 262 -33.07 26.41 -70.98
N PHE A 263 -32.53 27.34 -70.20
CA PHE A 263 -32.74 28.78 -70.40
C PHE A 263 -32.20 29.26 -71.75
N LEU A 264 -30.99 28.83 -72.14
CA LEU A 264 -30.40 29.19 -73.44
C LEU A 264 -31.22 28.63 -74.60
N LEU A 265 -31.65 27.37 -74.54
CA LEU A 265 -32.52 26.76 -75.56
C LEU A 265 -33.86 27.51 -75.66
N ASN A 266 -34.45 27.90 -74.53
CA ASN A 266 -35.66 28.72 -74.52
C ASN A 266 -35.42 30.14 -75.08
N ASN A 267 -34.24 30.71 -74.86
CA ASN A 267 -33.88 32.00 -75.46
C ASN A 267 -33.78 31.89 -76.99
N GLU A 268 -33.19 30.82 -77.49
CA GLU A 268 -33.10 30.52 -78.92
C GLU A 268 -34.50 30.30 -79.54
N SER A 269 -35.37 29.53 -78.88
CA SER A 269 -36.75 29.33 -79.35
C SER A 269 -37.53 30.64 -79.37
N LEU A 270 -37.38 31.49 -78.34
CA LEU A 270 -38.01 32.81 -78.31
C LEU A 270 -37.49 33.74 -79.40
N LYS A 271 -36.19 33.69 -79.73
CA LYS A 271 -35.63 34.42 -80.88
C LYS A 271 -36.25 33.94 -82.19
N ALA A 272 -36.32 32.63 -82.39
CA ALA A 272 -36.93 32.04 -83.59
C ALA A 272 -38.41 32.43 -83.72
N ILE A 273 -39.18 32.41 -82.62
CA ILE A 273 -40.58 32.86 -82.60
C ILE A 273 -40.69 34.34 -82.97
N LYS A 274 -39.82 35.20 -82.42
CA LYS A 274 -39.81 36.64 -82.75
C LYS A 274 -39.46 36.89 -84.20
N GLU A 275 -38.48 36.17 -84.75
CA GLU A 275 -38.13 36.28 -86.17
C GLU A 275 -39.27 35.79 -87.07
N ALA A 276 -39.92 34.68 -86.73
CA ALA A 276 -41.09 34.20 -87.45
C ALA A 276 -42.26 35.19 -87.40
N ALA A 277 -42.53 35.79 -86.23
CA ALA A 277 -43.55 36.83 -86.08
C ALA A 277 -43.23 38.06 -86.94
N LYS A 278 -41.97 38.52 -86.96
CA LYS A 278 -41.54 39.63 -87.81
C LYS A 278 -41.70 39.32 -89.31
N GLN A 279 -41.41 38.10 -89.73
CA GLN A 279 -41.64 37.68 -91.12
C GLN A 279 -43.13 37.64 -91.46
N GLN A 280 -43.99 37.23 -90.53
CA GLN A 280 -45.43 37.29 -90.70
C GLN A 280 -45.95 38.73 -90.79
N GLU A 281 -45.44 39.65 -89.95
CA GLU A 281 -45.74 41.08 -90.02
C GLU A 281 -45.33 41.65 -91.38
N TRP A 282 -44.13 41.34 -91.87
CA TRP A 282 -43.69 41.77 -93.20
C TRP A 282 -44.54 41.20 -94.34
N ALA A 283 -44.96 39.94 -94.24
CA ALA A 283 -45.85 39.33 -95.21
C ALA A 283 -47.24 39.98 -95.19
N ALA A 284 -47.76 40.28 -94.00
CA ALA A 284 -49.03 40.98 -93.83
C ALA A 284 -48.96 42.42 -94.38
N ASP A 285 -47.90 43.17 -94.06
CA ASP A 285 -47.67 44.52 -94.59
C ASP A 285 -47.57 44.52 -96.11
N LYS A 286 -46.86 43.53 -96.68
CA LYS A 286 -46.78 43.36 -98.13
C LYS A 286 -48.16 43.09 -98.73
N ALA A 287 -48.95 42.21 -98.13
CA ALA A 287 -50.31 41.93 -98.59
C ALA A 287 -51.20 43.18 -98.52
N ILE A 288 -51.11 43.97 -97.45
CA ILE A 288 -51.82 45.25 -97.32
C ILE A 288 -51.38 46.23 -98.42
N MET A 289 -50.09 46.32 -98.73
CA MET A 289 -49.60 47.17 -99.81
C MET A 289 -50.09 46.70 -101.19
N GLU A 290 -50.14 45.40 -101.44
CA GLU A 290 -50.70 44.84 -102.67
C GLU A 290 -52.21 45.12 -102.77
N GLU A 291 -52.97 44.89 -101.70
CA GLU A 291 -54.39 45.24 -101.64
C GLU A 291 -54.62 46.73 -101.89
N TYR A 292 -53.84 47.60 -101.25
CA TYR A 292 -53.91 49.04 -101.47
C TYR A 292 -53.56 49.42 -102.91
N ALA A 293 -52.52 48.81 -103.50
CA ALA A 293 -52.18 49.03 -104.90
C ALA A 293 -53.34 48.62 -105.83
N THR A 294 -53.98 47.46 -105.60
CA THR A 294 -55.15 47.07 -106.41
C THR A 294 -56.34 48.02 -106.21
N GLN A 295 -56.54 48.55 -105.01
CA GLN A 295 -57.56 49.56 -104.76
C GLN A 295 -57.24 50.86 -105.50
N MET A 296 -55.98 51.30 -105.50
CA MET A 296 -55.53 52.47 -106.24
C MET A 296 -55.70 52.28 -107.75
N GLU A 297 -55.35 51.12 -108.30
CA GLU A 297 -55.61 50.80 -109.71
C GLU A 297 -57.10 50.83 -110.04
N LYS A 298 -57.96 50.28 -109.16
CA LYS A 298 -59.42 50.37 -109.31
C LYS A 298 -59.90 51.82 -109.26
N GLN A 299 -59.37 52.63 -108.36
CA GLN A 299 -59.69 54.05 -108.26
C GLN A 299 -59.22 54.82 -109.49
N GLU A 300 -58.01 54.56 -109.98
CA GLU A 300 -57.50 55.15 -111.23
C GLU A 300 -58.34 54.73 -112.44
N ALA A 301 -58.67 53.45 -112.56
CA ALA A 301 -59.54 52.95 -113.63
C ALA A 301 -60.93 53.59 -113.55
N ALA A 302 -61.50 53.71 -112.34
CA ALA A 302 -62.76 54.42 -112.11
C ALA A 302 -62.63 55.91 -112.45
N ARG A 303 -61.54 56.57 -112.09
CA ARG A 303 -61.27 57.97 -112.43
C ARG A 303 -61.13 58.16 -113.92
N ARG A 304 -60.39 57.29 -114.61
CA ARG A 304 -60.26 57.29 -116.08
C ARG A 304 -61.62 57.10 -116.74
N ALA A 305 -62.41 56.11 -116.29
CA ALA A 305 -63.76 55.90 -116.77
C ALA A 305 -64.69 57.09 -116.49
N GLN A 306 -64.56 57.76 -115.34
CA GLN A 306 -65.29 58.99 -115.03
C GLN A 306 -64.85 60.14 -115.93
N VAL A 307 -63.54 60.32 -116.16
CA VAL A 307 -63.02 61.34 -117.08
C VAL A 307 -63.49 61.06 -118.51
N GLU A 308 -63.51 59.81 -118.96
CA GLU A 308 -64.07 59.45 -120.26
C GLU A 308 -65.58 59.71 -120.33
N LYS A 309 -66.34 59.36 -119.29
CA LYS A 309 -67.77 59.71 -119.19
C LYS A 309 -67.98 61.23 -119.20
N LEU A 310 -67.16 61.99 -118.48
CA LEU A 310 -67.20 63.45 -118.45
C LEU A 310 -66.82 64.03 -119.81
N LYS A 311 -65.81 63.50 -120.49
CA LYS A 311 -65.47 63.89 -121.87
C LYS A 311 -66.63 63.59 -122.83
N ALA A 312 -67.25 62.42 -122.71
CA ALA A 312 -68.42 62.05 -123.52
C ALA A 312 -69.63 62.96 -123.21
N TRP A 313 -69.84 63.28 -121.94
CA TRP A 313 -70.89 64.21 -121.49
C TRP A 313 -70.60 65.64 -121.90
N GLN A 314 -69.35 66.11 -121.82
CA GLN A 314 -68.90 67.42 -122.30
C GLN A 314 -69.05 67.50 -123.81
N ALA A 315 -68.68 66.46 -124.56
CA ALA A 315 -68.91 66.41 -126.00
C ALA A 315 -70.41 66.41 -126.33
N ALA A 316 -71.25 65.74 -125.54
CA ALA A 316 -72.71 65.80 -125.67
C ALA A 316 -73.26 67.18 -125.31
N GLN A 317 -72.76 67.80 -124.25
CA GLN A 317 -73.07 69.16 -123.82
C GLN A 317 -72.61 70.19 -124.84
N GLU A 318 -71.43 70.06 -125.45
CA GLU A 318 -70.96 70.95 -126.51
C GLU A 318 -71.86 70.82 -127.75
N ARG A 319 -72.24 69.59 -128.13
CA ARG A 319 -73.24 69.36 -129.18
C ARG A 319 -74.60 69.98 -128.85
N GLU A 320 -75.05 69.86 -127.60
CA GLU A 320 -76.34 70.39 -127.15
C GLU A 320 -76.30 71.92 -126.93
N ALA A 321 -75.16 72.45 -126.47
CA ALA A 321 -74.89 73.85 -126.22
C ALA A 321 -74.62 74.62 -127.51
N ALA A 322 -74.16 73.95 -128.58
CA ALA A 322 -74.18 74.47 -129.95
C ALA A 322 -75.60 74.65 -130.50
N VAL A 323 -76.60 73.98 -129.90
CA VAL A 323 -78.02 74.06 -130.30
C VAL A 323 -78.85 74.94 -129.35
N ARG A 324 -78.37 75.22 -128.12
CA ARG A 324 -79.13 75.97 -127.11
C ARG A 324 -78.81 77.49 -127.08
N PRO A 325 -79.83 78.36 -127.02
CA PRO A 325 -79.65 79.81 -126.82
C PRO A 325 -79.12 80.15 -125.41
N GLU A 326 -78.31 81.21 -125.30
CA GLU A 326 -77.40 81.54 -124.18
C GLU A 326 -78.01 81.67 -122.77
N ALA A 327 -79.33 81.78 -122.63
CA ALA A 327 -79.99 82.19 -121.37
C ALA A 327 -80.08 81.12 -120.25
N LYS A 328 -79.64 79.87 -120.46
CA LYS A 328 -79.84 78.75 -119.50
C LYS A 328 -78.55 78.11 -118.95
N ARG A 329 -77.39 78.76 -119.06
CA ARG A 329 -76.09 78.13 -118.78
C ARG A 329 -75.57 78.19 -117.32
N TRP A 330 -76.29 78.78 -116.36
CA TRP A 330 -75.77 78.96 -114.99
C TRP A 330 -76.76 78.48 -113.90
N ILE A 331 -76.26 77.70 -112.93
CA ILE A 331 -77.00 77.20 -111.76
C ILE A 331 -76.95 78.27 -110.66
N ASP A 332 -78.08 78.46 -109.96
CA ASP A 332 -78.28 79.50 -108.94
C ASP A 332 -77.37 79.29 -107.70
N PRO A 333 -76.51 80.26 -107.36
CA PRO A 333 -75.62 80.22 -106.19
C PRO A 333 -76.32 79.92 -104.85
N ALA A 334 -77.60 80.25 -104.69
CA ALA A 334 -78.34 80.03 -103.45
C ALA A 334 -78.50 78.54 -103.08
N ILE A 335 -78.45 77.64 -104.06
CA ILE A 335 -78.55 76.20 -103.83
C ILE A 335 -77.25 75.67 -103.23
N VAL A 336 -76.10 76.20 -103.66
CA VAL A 336 -74.77 75.77 -103.21
C VAL A 336 -74.56 76.09 -101.73
N GLU A 337 -74.95 77.29 -101.29
CA GLU A 337 -74.81 77.73 -99.89
C GLU A 337 -75.67 76.92 -98.91
N ARG A 338 -76.78 76.34 -99.37
CA ARG A 338 -77.65 75.53 -98.50
C ARG A 338 -76.99 74.18 -98.16
N TYR A 339 -76.37 73.54 -99.14
CA TYR A 339 -75.69 72.26 -98.94
C TYR A 339 -74.42 72.39 -98.10
N THR A 340 -73.68 73.49 -98.19
CA THR A 340 -72.50 73.71 -97.35
C THR A 340 -72.87 73.86 -95.88
N ARG A 341 -73.94 74.60 -95.57
CA ARG A 341 -74.44 74.75 -94.19
C ARG A 341 -74.91 73.43 -93.57
N GLU A 342 -75.57 72.57 -94.35
CA GLU A 342 -76.02 71.25 -93.87
C GLU A 342 -74.82 70.32 -93.56
N ALA A 343 -73.74 70.39 -94.36
CA ALA A 343 -72.53 69.61 -94.12
C ALA A 343 -71.75 70.06 -92.87
N GLU A 344 -71.63 71.38 -92.65
CA GLU A 344 -70.95 71.93 -91.47
C GLU A 344 -71.69 71.58 -90.17
N ALA A 345 -73.02 71.60 -90.18
CA ALA A 345 -73.84 71.20 -89.04
C ALA A 345 -73.69 69.71 -88.68
N ALA A 346 -73.55 68.84 -89.68
CA ALA A 346 -73.34 67.41 -89.47
C ALA A 346 -71.97 67.11 -88.83
N ALA A 347 -70.91 67.82 -89.25
CA ALA A 347 -69.57 67.66 -88.70
C ALA A 347 -69.50 68.09 -87.21
N ALA A 348 -70.13 69.22 -86.86
CA ALA A 348 -70.18 69.70 -85.48
C ALA A 348 -70.87 68.71 -84.52
N ALA A 349 -71.92 68.01 -84.99
CA ALA A 349 -72.63 67.01 -84.20
C ALA A 349 -71.80 65.74 -83.94
N GLU A 350 -70.91 65.36 -84.86
CA GLU A 350 -70.04 64.19 -84.69
C GLU A 350 -68.93 64.46 -83.65
N ASP A 351 -68.34 65.65 -83.66
CA ASP A 351 -67.29 66.04 -82.71
C ASP A 351 -67.79 66.07 -81.26
N GLU A 352 -69.02 66.53 -81.02
CA GLU A 352 -69.62 66.48 -79.68
C GLU A 352 -69.85 65.05 -79.19
N ARG A 353 -70.22 64.12 -80.09
CA ARG A 353 -70.33 62.69 -79.73
C ARG A 353 -68.99 62.09 -79.33
N ARG A 354 -67.91 62.43 -80.04
CA ARG A 354 -66.55 61.96 -79.73
C ARG A 354 -66.07 62.49 -78.38
N LYS A 355 -66.27 63.78 -78.10
CA LYS A 355 -65.94 64.38 -76.80
C LYS A 355 -66.71 63.73 -75.65
N ALA A 356 -67.99 63.42 -75.84
CA ALA A 356 -68.81 62.73 -74.84
C ALA A 356 -68.31 61.30 -74.55
N ALA A 357 -67.94 60.55 -75.60
CA ALA A 357 -67.41 59.19 -75.46
C ALA A 357 -66.09 59.16 -74.67
N VAL A 358 -65.15 60.08 -74.95
CA VAL A 358 -63.86 60.16 -74.24
C VAL A 358 -64.05 60.48 -72.75
N LYS A 359 -64.98 61.40 -72.42
CA LYS A 359 -65.31 61.73 -71.03
C LYS A 359 -65.96 60.56 -70.28
N ALA A 360 -66.71 59.70 -70.98
CA ALA A 360 -67.29 58.50 -70.37
C ALA A 360 -66.21 57.45 -70.08
N SER A 361 -65.30 57.20 -71.03
CA SER A 361 -64.21 56.23 -70.84
C SER A 361 -63.23 56.63 -69.72
N SER A 362 -62.92 57.93 -69.58
CA SER A 362 -61.99 58.39 -68.54
C SER A 362 -62.56 58.22 -67.13
N LYS A 363 -63.87 58.37 -66.94
CA LYS A 363 -64.53 58.11 -65.65
C LYS A 363 -64.45 56.64 -65.24
N VAL A 364 -64.64 55.71 -66.19
CA VAL A 364 -64.55 54.27 -65.93
C VAL A 364 -63.13 53.89 -65.51
N LEU A 365 -62.12 54.41 -66.20
CA LEU A 365 -60.71 54.17 -65.86
C LEU A 365 -60.36 54.71 -64.47
N ALA A 366 -60.81 55.93 -64.14
CA ALA A 366 -60.57 56.54 -62.84
C ALA A 366 -61.20 55.74 -61.69
N ALA A 367 -62.42 55.21 -61.87
CA ALA A 367 -63.07 54.35 -60.89
C ALA A 367 -62.30 53.03 -60.69
N SER A 368 -61.86 52.38 -61.77
CA SER A 368 -61.08 51.14 -61.70
C SER A 368 -59.73 51.33 -60.98
N LEU A 369 -59.05 52.45 -61.21
CA LEU A 369 -57.79 52.77 -60.51
C LEU A 369 -58.01 52.98 -59.00
N ALA A 370 -59.11 53.63 -58.61
CA ALA A 370 -59.44 53.82 -57.20
C ALA A 370 -59.71 52.48 -56.49
N GLU A 371 -60.42 51.54 -57.14
CA GLU A 371 -60.65 50.20 -56.61
C GLU A 371 -59.34 49.41 -56.45
N GLN A 372 -58.41 49.53 -57.40
CA GLN A 372 -57.10 48.87 -57.32
C GLN A 372 -56.24 49.39 -56.15
N LEU A 373 -56.32 50.69 -55.85
CA LEU A 373 -55.60 51.27 -54.71
C LEU A 373 -56.15 50.76 -53.37
N VAL A 374 -57.48 50.72 -53.22
CA VAL A 374 -58.13 50.18 -52.03
C VAL A 374 -57.76 48.70 -51.83
N LEU A 375 -57.82 47.88 -52.90
CA LEU A 375 -57.42 46.47 -52.83
C LEU A 375 -55.95 46.30 -52.43
N ARG A 376 -55.07 47.18 -52.90
CA ARG A 376 -53.65 47.13 -52.54
C ARG A 376 -53.41 47.47 -51.07
N GLU A 377 -54.14 48.44 -50.53
CA GLU A 377 -54.05 48.82 -49.12
C GLU A 377 -54.60 47.73 -48.21
N THR A 378 -55.73 47.10 -48.57
CA THR A 378 -56.28 45.99 -47.77
C THR A 378 -55.36 44.77 -47.75
N LEU A 379 -54.73 44.42 -48.87
CA LEU A 379 -53.74 43.34 -48.93
C LEU A 379 -52.50 43.65 -48.09
N ARG A 380 -52.02 44.90 -48.09
CA ARG A 380 -50.91 45.32 -47.22
C ARG A 380 -51.26 45.17 -45.75
N HIS A 381 -52.43 45.66 -45.33
CA HIS A 381 -52.87 45.52 -43.94
C HIS A 381 -53.09 44.07 -43.53
N ALA A 382 -53.56 43.20 -44.43
CA ALA A 382 -53.68 41.77 -44.16
C ALA A 382 -52.30 41.11 -43.95
N HIS A 383 -51.34 41.41 -44.83
CA HIS A 383 -49.97 40.92 -44.72
C HIS A 383 -49.28 41.38 -43.42
N ASP A 384 -49.39 42.67 -43.08
CA ASP A 384 -48.85 43.21 -41.83
C ASP A 384 -49.50 42.55 -40.60
N GLY A 385 -50.79 42.21 -40.69
CA GLY A 385 -51.51 41.47 -39.65
C GLY A 385 -51.00 40.03 -39.46
N GLU A 386 -50.74 39.32 -40.56
CA GLU A 386 -50.16 37.97 -40.54
C GLU A 386 -48.73 37.97 -39.99
N GLU A 387 -47.90 38.95 -40.39
CA GLU A 387 -46.54 39.12 -39.85
C GLU A 387 -46.56 39.40 -38.35
N GLN A 388 -47.44 40.28 -37.87
CA GLN A 388 -47.58 40.55 -36.45
C GLN A 388 -48.05 39.33 -35.67
N ALA A 389 -48.96 38.53 -36.22
CA ALA A 389 -49.39 37.27 -35.61
C ALA A 389 -48.25 36.25 -35.53
N ALA A 390 -47.44 36.12 -36.59
CA ALA A 390 -46.27 35.25 -36.61
C ALA A 390 -45.20 35.69 -35.59
N ILE A 391 -44.94 36.99 -35.48
CA ILE A 391 -44.01 37.55 -34.49
C ILE A 391 -44.48 37.27 -33.07
N ARG A 392 -45.79 37.41 -32.79
CA ARG A 392 -46.37 37.07 -31.47
C ARG A 392 -46.20 35.59 -31.16
N SER A 393 -46.54 34.70 -32.11
CA SER A 393 -46.38 33.25 -31.94
C SER A 393 -44.93 32.84 -31.67
N LEU A 394 -43.96 33.46 -32.37
CA LEU A 394 -42.53 33.22 -32.13
C LEU A 394 -42.10 33.70 -30.74
N ARG A 395 -42.56 34.89 -30.29
CA ARG A 395 -42.26 35.40 -28.95
C ARG A 395 -42.81 34.48 -27.87
N ASP A 396 -44.04 34.00 -28.02
CA ASP A 396 -44.68 33.08 -27.08
C ASP A 396 -43.96 31.73 -27.06
N GLY A 397 -43.54 31.23 -28.22
CA GLY A 397 -42.73 30.01 -28.35
C GLY A 397 -41.36 30.13 -27.66
N VAL A 398 -40.66 31.25 -27.84
CA VAL A 398 -39.38 31.52 -27.15
C VAL A 398 -39.56 31.64 -25.65
N ALA A 399 -40.62 32.33 -25.19
CA ALA A 399 -40.91 32.45 -23.76
C ALA A 399 -41.23 31.09 -23.12
N ALA A 400 -42.00 30.24 -23.80
CA ALA A 400 -42.29 28.88 -23.34
C ALA A 400 -41.04 27.99 -23.27
N GLU A 401 -40.14 28.10 -24.26
CA GLU A 401 -38.89 27.34 -24.31
C GLU A 401 -37.91 27.77 -23.21
N GLN A 402 -37.80 29.08 -22.96
CA GLN A 402 -37.03 29.63 -21.84
C GLN A 402 -37.59 29.19 -20.49
N ALA A 403 -38.91 29.20 -20.31
CA ALA A 403 -39.56 28.72 -19.10
C ALA A 403 -39.30 27.23 -18.86
N ARG A 404 -39.35 26.41 -19.90
CA ARG A 404 -39.01 24.98 -19.83
C ARG A 404 -37.55 24.76 -19.41
N ARG A 405 -36.59 25.44 -20.05
CA ARG A 405 -35.16 25.36 -19.68
C ARG A 405 -34.87 25.85 -18.26
N ALA A 406 -35.62 26.84 -17.77
CA ALA A 406 -35.51 27.31 -16.39
C ALA A 406 -36.04 26.25 -15.41
N ALA A 407 -37.18 25.62 -15.71
CA ALA A 407 -37.74 24.54 -14.91
C ALA A 407 -36.84 23.30 -14.87
N GLU A 408 -36.22 22.91 -15.99
CA GLU A 408 -35.26 21.81 -16.07
C GLU A 408 -34.03 22.09 -15.21
N ARG A 409 -33.45 23.30 -15.28
CA ARG A 409 -32.34 23.72 -14.41
C ARG A 409 -32.70 23.69 -12.94
N ALA A 410 -33.87 24.23 -12.56
CA ALA A 410 -34.35 24.20 -11.19
C ALA A 410 -34.53 22.76 -10.67
N ALA A 411 -35.04 21.85 -11.51
CA ALA A 411 -35.18 20.44 -11.15
C ALA A 411 -33.82 19.74 -10.96
N GLU A 412 -32.82 20.06 -11.78
CA GLU A 412 -31.45 19.54 -11.59
C GLU A 412 -30.80 20.07 -10.31
N GLU A 413 -30.96 21.35 -10.01
CA GLU A 413 -30.47 21.94 -8.77
C GLU A 413 -31.15 21.31 -7.55
N ALA A 414 -32.46 21.09 -7.60
CA ALA A 414 -33.19 20.38 -6.56
C ALA A 414 -32.66 18.95 -6.33
N LYS A 415 -32.34 18.21 -7.41
CA LYS A 415 -31.70 16.89 -7.31
C LYS A 415 -30.31 16.97 -6.65
N LYS A 416 -29.50 17.98 -7.01
CA LYS A 416 -28.17 18.18 -6.40
C LYS A 416 -28.27 18.51 -4.92
N VAL A 417 -29.23 19.36 -4.53
CA VAL A 417 -29.49 19.68 -3.12
C VAL A 417 -29.96 18.45 -2.35
N ALA A 418 -30.89 17.67 -2.90
CA ALA A 418 -31.36 16.42 -2.29
C ALA A 418 -30.22 15.40 -2.10
N LEU A 419 -29.35 15.24 -3.10
CA LEU A 419 -28.19 14.35 -3.02
C LEU A 419 -27.19 14.81 -1.95
N LYS A 420 -26.92 16.11 -1.85
CA LYS A 420 -26.08 16.67 -0.78
C LYS A 420 -26.67 16.40 0.60
N ALA A 421 -27.97 16.61 0.78
CA ALA A 421 -28.65 16.33 2.05
C ALA A 421 -28.55 14.84 2.43
N ALA A 422 -28.73 13.93 1.47
CA ALA A 422 -28.59 12.50 1.70
C ALA A 422 -27.14 12.10 2.10
N LEU A 423 -26.13 12.72 1.47
CA LEU A 423 -24.72 12.50 1.84
C LEU A 423 -24.41 13.02 3.24
N GLU A 424 -24.92 14.20 3.61
CA GLU A 424 -24.77 14.74 4.96
C GLU A 424 -25.44 13.85 6.01
N GLU A 425 -26.62 13.31 5.72
CA GLU A 425 -27.30 12.35 6.59
C GLU A 425 -26.49 11.06 6.73
N GLN A 426 -25.94 10.54 5.64
CA GLN A 426 -25.05 9.38 5.67
C GLN A 426 -23.77 9.66 6.46
N MET A 427 -23.20 10.86 6.36
CA MET A 427 -22.05 11.27 7.15
C MET A 427 -22.38 11.36 8.63
N LYS A 428 -23.56 11.89 9.00
CA LYS A 428 -24.04 11.91 10.39
C LYS A 428 -24.23 10.49 10.92
N LEU A 429 -24.86 9.59 10.15
CA LEU A 429 -25.03 8.19 10.51
C LEU A 429 -23.70 7.43 10.64
N ASN A 430 -22.72 7.73 9.78
CA ASN A 430 -21.38 7.15 9.89
C ASN A 430 -20.60 7.72 11.08
N ALA A 431 -20.76 9.01 11.38
CA ALA A 431 -20.16 9.64 12.55
C ALA A 431 -20.72 9.03 13.84
N THR A 432 -22.04 8.86 13.96
CA THR A 432 -22.65 8.20 15.14
C THR A 432 -22.22 6.75 15.28
N ARG A 433 -22.11 6.00 14.16
CA ARG A 433 -21.57 4.62 14.16
C ARG A 433 -20.09 4.55 14.55
N ARG A 434 -19.29 5.58 14.27
CA ARG A 434 -17.86 5.64 14.66
C ARG A 434 -17.63 6.07 16.10
N VAL A 435 -18.53 6.88 16.67
CA VAL A 435 -18.34 7.45 18.03
C VAL A 435 -18.57 6.42 19.13
N VAL A 436 -19.45 5.44 18.93
CA VAL A 436 -19.56 4.27 19.83
C VAL A 436 -19.90 3.05 18.99
N ALA A 437 -18.92 2.22 18.68
CA ALA A 437 -19.19 0.85 18.26
C ALA A 437 -19.47 0.04 19.55
N PRO A 438 -20.73 -0.34 19.85
CA PRO A 438 -20.97 -1.29 20.91
C PRO A 438 -20.22 -2.58 20.56
N MET A 439 -19.56 -3.21 21.55
CA MET A 439 -18.87 -4.49 21.37
C MET A 439 -19.69 -5.43 20.48
N SER A 440 -19.02 -6.03 19.50
CA SER A 440 -19.58 -7.06 18.63
C SER A 440 -20.26 -8.14 19.49
N GLN A 441 -21.32 -8.79 18.98
CA GLN A 441 -21.96 -9.91 19.69
C GLN A 441 -20.96 -11.02 20.06
N THR A 442 -19.93 -11.24 19.24
CA THR A 442 -18.84 -12.18 19.55
C THR A 442 -17.95 -11.69 20.69
N GLU A 443 -17.60 -10.40 20.71
CA GLU A 443 -16.84 -9.80 21.81
C GLU A 443 -17.65 -9.79 23.11
N LYS A 444 -18.97 -9.57 23.05
CA LYS A 444 -19.88 -9.70 24.21
C LYS A 444 -19.96 -11.14 24.72
N LEU A 445 -19.89 -12.14 23.84
CA LEU A 445 -19.86 -13.55 24.22
C LEU A 445 -18.53 -13.95 24.86
N ILE A 446 -17.41 -13.51 24.29
CA ILE A 446 -16.07 -13.71 24.84
C ILE A 446 -15.93 -13.04 26.21
N ASN A 447 -16.42 -11.80 26.32
CA ASN A 447 -16.36 -11.02 27.55
C ASN A 447 -17.56 -11.26 28.48
N LYS A 448 -18.41 -12.25 28.23
CA LYS A 448 -19.68 -12.45 28.95
C LYS A 448 -19.48 -12.56 30.46
N GLN A 449 -18.53 -13.38 30.89
CA GLN A 449 -18.23 -13.57 32.31
C GLN A 449 -17.62 -12.32 32.97
N LEU A 450 -16.85 -11.53 32.20
CA LEU A 450 -16.27 -10.28 32.68
C LEU A 450 -17.36 -9.19 32.79
N LEU A 451 -18.26 -9.11 31.81
CA LEU A 451 -19.39 -8.20 31.79
C LEU A 451 -20.40 -8.50 32.89
N GLU A 452 -20.67 -9.78 33.18
CA GLU A 452 -21.51 -10.18 34.31
C GLU A 452 -20.88 -9.78 35.66
N LYS A 453 -19.56 -9.92 35.81
CA LYS A 453 -18.83 -9.44 37.00
C LYS A 453 -18.80 -7.92 37.11
N VAL A 454 -18.59 -7.18 36.02
CA VAL A 454 -18.61 -5.71 35.99
C VAL A 454 -20.03 -5.17 36.22
N ALA A 455 -21.06 -5.83 35.72
CA ALA A 455 -22.45 -5.49 36.01
C ALA A 455 -22.77 -5.72 37.49
N GLN A 456 -22.32 -6.83 38.08
CA GLN A 456 -22.45 -7.11 39.52
C GLN A 456 -21.62 -6.14 40.38
N ALA A 457 -20.43 -5.74 39.94
CA ALA A 457 -19.58 -4.75 40.63
C ALA A 457 -20.12 -3.31 40.49
N GLY A 458 -20.67 -2.95 39.34
CA GLY A 458 -21.30 -1.65 39.08
C GLY A 458 -22.62 -1.46 39.81
N LEU A 459 -23.36 -2.54 40.05
CA LEU A 459 -24.54 -2.55 40.94
C LEU A 459 -24.17 -2.42 42.43
N GLY A 460 -22.90 -2.59 42.80
CA GLY A 460 -22.40 -2.40 44.16
C GLY A 460 -21.92 -0.99 44.50
N GLN A 461 -21.75 -0.09 43.52
CA GLN A 461 -21.02 1.16 43.74
C GLN A 461 -21.73 2.46 43.31
N LEU A 462 -23.00 2.40 42.91
CA LEU A 462 -23.83 3.59 42.69
C LEU A 462 -25.23 3.41 43.30
N GLY A 463 -25.27 3.37 44.62
CA GLY A 463 -26.44 3.78 45.39
C GLY A 463 -26.41 5.29 45.65
N ALA A 464 -27.59 5.92 45.57
CA ALA A 464 -27.96 7.25 46.09
C ALA A 464 -27.91 8.49 45.15
N GLY A 465 -28.95 8.61 44.29
CA GLY A 465 -29.78 9.83 44.01
C GLY A 465 -29.14 11.14 43.51
N PRO A 466 -29.92 12.23 43.27
CA PRO A 466 -31.38 12.37 43.19
C PRO A 466 -31.90 13.02 41.88
N ALA A 467 -33.23 13.12 41.78
CA ALA A 467 -33.97 13.84 40.76
C ALA A 467 -33.73 15.38 40.75
N GLY A 468 -33.75 15.99 39.57
CA GLY A 468 -33.91 17.44 39.34
C GLY A 468 -34.29 17.69 37.87
N ARG A 469 -35.55 18.05 37.57
CA ARG A 469 -36.11 19.42 37.43
C ARG A 469 -35.52 20.26 36.28
N THR A 470 -36.41 20.51 35.30
CA THR A 470 -36.66 21.76 34.54
C THR A 470 -35.52 22.45 33.78
N THR A 471 -35.72 22.68 32.48
CA THR A 471 -35.67 24.05 31.93
C THR A 471 -36.42 24.18 30.61
N THR A 472 -37.41 25.05 30.64
CA THR A 472 -38.12 25.68 29.53
C THR A 472 -37.28 26.87 29.04
N ALA A 473 -37.08 27.03 27.72
CA ALA A 473 -36.78 28.29 27.02
C ALA A 473 -36.91 28.00 25.51
N GLN A 474 -37.95 28.41 24.79
CA GLN A 474 -38.37 29.77 24.41
C GLN A 474 -37.36 30.49 23.49
N GLN A 475 -37.73 30.60 22.21
CA GLN A 475 -37.59 31.72 21.25
C GLN A 475 -37.49 31.15 19.82
N GLN A 476 -38.54 31.21 18.98
CA GLN A 476 -39.06 32.35 18.19
C GLN A 476 -38.07 32.96 17.18
N ALA A 477 -38.42 32.84 15.89
CA ALA A 477 -38.13 33.66 14.69
C ALA A 477 -37.79 32.74 13.51
N ALA A 478 -38.33 32.82 12.28
CA ALA A 478 -39.08 33.83 11.54
C ALA A 478 -39.99 33.09 10.51
N LYS A 479 -41.27 33.42 10.33
CA LYS A 479 -41.82 34.45 9.43
C LYS A 479 -41.16 34.59 8.05
N SER A 480 -41.96 34.24 7.03
CA SER A 480 -42.22 35.04 5.81
C SER A 480 -41.05 35.34 4.87
N GLY A 481 -41.10 34.76 3.67
CA GLY A 481 -40.32 35.20 2.52
C GLY A 481 -40.95 34.71 1.21
N ARG A 482 -41.95 35.46 0.73
CA ARG A 482 -42.51 35.41 -0.61
C ARG A 482 -41.56 36.17 -1.54
N VAL A 483 -41.14 35.56 -2.65
CA VAL A 483 -40.98 36.19 -3.97
C VAL A 483 -41.50 35.18 -4.99
#